data_AF-A0A411JMB2-F1
#
_entry.id   AF-A0A411JMB2-F1
#
_cell.length_a   1.000
_cell.length_b   1.000
_cell.length_c   1.000
_cell.angle_alpha   90.00
_cell.angle_beta   90.00
_cell.angle_gamma   90.00
#
_symmetry.space_group_name_H-M   'P 1'
#
loop_
_entity.id
_entity.type
_entity.pdbx_description
1 polymer ?
#
loop_
_entity_poly.entity_id
_entity_poly.type
_entity_poly.pdbx_seq_one_letter_code
_entity_poly.pdbx_strand_id
1 'polypeptide(L)'
;WDFRGSGLTNMHGSTGDIIFLGTTTPQLEEVFWTLTHDLKQDLGGSGSNLRTPSDCLGQSRCEYSCYDTQAICHFLTNEYQDELHRPAFPYKFKFKFDGCPNCCVASIARSDMSFIGTWKDRIRIDQDAVNKYVEKDPAYPANAGAHKGRDWGPFDIEKEVTDLCPTHCMKWDGKKLHIDDANCTRCMHCINVMPRALKIGKETGCSILVGAKAPILDGAQMGSLLVPFVPVNPDDDYEEITEVIENIWDWWMEEAKNRERLGELIKRQGFQ
;
A
#
# COMPACT_ATOMS: atom_id res chain seq x y z
N TRP A 1 -9.34 -13.81 -25.54
CA TRP A 1 -8.67 -15.02 -25.02
C TRP A 1 -9.26 -16.29 -25.65
N ASP A 2 -10.59 -16.39 -25.77
CA ASP A 2 -11.32 -17.54 -26.36
C ASP A 2 -10.75 -18.08 -27.69
N PHE A 3 -10.29 -17.21 -28.59
CA PHE A 3 -9.74 -17.63 -29.89
C PHE A 3 -8.31 -18.20 -29.82
N ARG A 4 -7.48 -17.68 -28.91
CA ARG A 4 -6.00 -17.92 -28.90
C ARG A 4 -5.51 -18.59 -27.62
N GLY A 5 -6.40 -19.05 -26.76
CA GLY A 5 -6.07 -19.64 -25.47
C GLY A 5 -7.15 -20.60 -24.98
N SER A 6 -7.09 -20.97 -23.71
CA SER A 6 -8.02 -21.93 -23.10
C SER A 6 -9.42 -21.38 -22.81
N GLY A 7 -9.60 -20.05 -22.85
CA GLY A 7 -10.80 -19.38 -22.32
C GLY A 7 -10.81 -19.23 -20.78
N LEU A 8 -9.80 -19.77 -20.07
CA LEU A 8 -9.71 -19.70 -18.61
C LEU A 8 -8.81 -18.55 -18.16
N THR A 9 -9.19 -17.86 -17.08
CA THR A 9 -8.42 -16.76 -16.49
C THR A 9 -8.38 -16.83 -14.96
N ASN A 10 -7.38 -16.19 -14.35
CA ASN A 10 -7.47 -15.76 -12.96
C ASN A 10 -7.62 -14.23 -12.93
N MET A 11 -8.62 -13.75 -12.19
CA MET A 11 -8.93 -12.34 -12.02
C MET A 11 -8.84 -12.00 -10.52
N HIS A 12 -7.66 -11.73 -9.97
CA HIS A 12 -6.35 -11.49 -10.62
C HIS A 12 -5.28 -12.41 -10.01
N GLY A 13 -4.07 -12.38 -10.56
CA GLY A 13 -2.88 -12.94 -9.92
C GLY A 13 -2.56 -12.19 -8.62
N SER A 14 -1.92 -12.85 -7.66
CA SER A 14 -1.63 -12.23 -6.36
C SER A 14 -0.65 -11.05 -6.43
N THR A 15 0.08 -10.85 -7.53
CA THR A 15 0.91 -9.65 -7.67
C THR A 15 0.09 -8.45 -8.16
N GLY A 16 -0.87 -8.68 -9.08
CA GLY A 16 -1.75 -7.67 -9.67
C GLY A 16 -2.24 -8.03 -11.07
N ASP A 17 -1.51 -8.89 -11.79
CA ASP A 17 -1.73 -9.20 -13.20
C ASP A 17 -3.07 -9.87 -13.50
N ILE A 18 -3.65 -9.59 -14.68
CA ILE A 18 -4.62 -10.48 -15.32
C ILE A 18 -3.89 -11.74 -15.79
N ILE A 19 -4.40 -12.92 -15.44
CA ILE A 19 -3.75 -14.19 -15.81
C ILE A 19 -4.55 -14.88 -16.92
N PHE A 20 -3.94 -15.01 -18.09
CA PHE A 20 -4.44 -15.84 -19.19
C PHE A 20 -3.92 -17.27 -19.02
N LEU A 21 -4.77 -18.17 -18.54
CA LEU A 21 -4.36 -19.48 -18.02
C LEU A 21 -4.39 -20.56 -19.11
N GLY A 22 -3.28 -20.71 -19.83
CA GLY A 22 -3.05 -21.83 -20.74
C GLY A 22 -3.24 -21.49 -22.21
N THR A 23 -2.15 -21.59 -22.97
CA THR A 23 -2.10 -21.54 -24.44
C THR A 23 -0.91 -22.38 -24.91
N THR A 24 -0.62 -22.37 -26.21
CA THR A 24 0.52 -23.08 -26.82
C THR A 24 1.61 -22.09 -27.27
N THR A 25 2.86 -22.54 -27.35
CA THR A 25 4.01 -21.70 -27.73
C THR A 25 3.78 -20.89 -29.02
N PRO A 26 3.21 -21.44 -30.12
CA PRO A 26 2.98 -20.67 -31.33
C PRO A 26 1.97 -19.51 -31.19
N GLN A 27 1.13 -19.52 -30.15
CA GLN A 27 0.15 -18.45 -29.91
C GLN A 27 0.71 -17.28 -29.09
N LEU A 28 1.90 -17.40 -28.51
CA LEU A 28 2.42 -16.36 -27.60
C LEU A 28 2.61 -15.01 -28.32
N GLU A 29 3.33 -15.00 -29.44
CA GLU A 29 3.56 -13.79 -30.24
C GLU A 29 2.26 -13.26 -30.84
N GLU A 30 1.37 -14.14 -31.27
CA GLU A 30 0.06 -13.77 -31.82
C GLU A 30 -0.83 -13.08 -30.79
N VAL A 31 -0.85 -13.59 -29.56
CA VAL A 31 -1.56 -12.97 -28.44
C VAL A 31 -0.91 -11.63 -28.10
N PHE A 32 0.42 -11.59 -28.00
CA PHE A 32 1.14 -10.36 -27.69
C PHE A 32 0.93 -9.27 -28.74
N TRP A 33 0.92 -9.64 -30.02
CA TRP A 33 0.63 -8.72 -31.11
C TRP A 33 -0.78 -8.13 -30.96
N THR A 34 -1.81 -8.95 -30.74
CA THR A 34 -3.18 -8.46 -30.52
C THR A 34 -3.28 -7.58 -29.27
N LEU A 35 -2.63 -7.96 -28.17
CA LEU A 35 -2.62 -7.17 -26.94
C LEU A 35 -2.04 -5.76 -27.20
N THR A 36 -0.91 -5.67 -27.87
CA THR A 36 -0.20 -4.41 -28.11
C THR A 36 -0.81 -3.57 -29.22
N HIS A 37 -1.17 -4.17 -30.36
CA HIS A 37 -1.63 -3.44 -31.54
C HIS A 37 -3.11 -3.07 -31.43
N ASP A 38 -3.96 -4.01 -30.99
CA ASP A 38 -5.41 -3.84 -30.96
C ASP A 38 -5.91 -3.31 -29.62
N LEU A 39 -5.32 -3.77 -28.51
CA LEU A 39 -5.82 -3.49 -27.16
C LEU A 39 -4.98 -2.48 -26.37
N LYS A 40 -3.81 -2.07 -26.90
CA LYS A 40 -2.87 -1.14 -26.24
C LYS A 40 -2.50 -1.58 -24.81
N GLN A 41 -2.35 -2.89 -24.63
CA GLN A 41 -2.02 -3.51 -23.35
C GLN A 41 -0.70 -4.28 -23.48
N ASP A 42 0.19 -4.12 -22.49
CA ASP A 42 1.43 -4.88 -22.41
C ASP A 42 1.31 -6.10 -21.46
N LEU A 43 2.35 -6.93 -21.43
CA LEU A 43 2.52 -8.03 -20.50
C LEU A 43 2.94 -7.55 -19.11
N GLY A 44 2.68 -8.40 -18.12
CA GLY A 44 3.22 -8.21 -16.77
C GLY A 44 4.66 -8.72 -16.63
N GLY A 45 5.25 -8.50 -15.44
CA GLY A 45 6.64 -8.87 -15.14
C GLY A 45 6.81 -10.28 -14.54
N SER A 46 7.79 -11.04 -15.04
CA SER A 46 8.23 -12.30 -14.42
C SER A 46 9.73 -12.56 -14.61
N GLY A 47 10.39 -13.20 -13.64
CA GLY A 47 11.85 -13.41 -13.66
C GLY A 47 12.60 -12.67 -12.55
N SER A 48 13.88 -12.36 -12.78
CA SER A 48 14.72 -11.53 -11.89
C SER A 48 14.71 -10.08 -12.37
N ASN A 49 13.57 -9.43 -12.17
CA ASN A 49 13.19 -8.11 -12.66
C ASN A 49 12.28 -7.42 -11.64
N LEU A 50 11.95 -6.16 -11.92
CA LEU A 50 10.75 -5.54 -11.37
C LEU A 50 9.52 -6.35 -11.79
N ARG A 51 8.63 -6.62 -10.84
CA ARG A 51 7.32 -7.23 -11.12
C ARG A 51 6.27 -6.15 -11.19
N THR A 52 5.16 -6.47 -11.84
CA THR A 52 3.96 -5.64 -11.95
C THR A 52 3.65 -4.95 -10.61
N PRO A 53 3.79 -3.61 -10.55
CA PRO A 53 3.37 -2.84 -9.39
C PRO A 53 1.86 -2.96 -9.17
N SER A 54 1.42 -2.72 -7.93
CA SER A 54 -0.02 -2.72 -7.63
C SER A 54 -0.33 -1.83 -6.44
N ASP A 55 -1.50 -1.22 -6.45
CA ASP A 55 -1.94 -0.27 -5.44
C ASP A 55 -3.29 -0.66 -4.80
N CYS A 56 -3.61 -0.04 -3.68
CA CYS A 56 -4.99 0.02 -3.21
C CYS A 56 -5.77 1.07 -4.02
N LEU A 57 -7.11 1.03 -3.95
CA LEU A 57 -7.96 1.94 -4.73
C LEU A 57 -7.75 3.44 -4.46
N GLY A 58 -7.04 3.80 -3.39
CA GLY A 58 -6.60 5.17 -3.14
C GLY A 58 -7.72 6.21 -3.11
N GLN A 59 -7.44 7.37 -3.70
CA GLN A 59 -8.35 8.51 -3.73
C GLN A 59 -9.57 8.31 -4.62
N SER A 60 -9.60 7.27 -5.46
CA SER A 60 -10.76 6.99 -6.32
C SER A 60 -12.03 6.76 -5.51
N ARG A 61 -11.92 6.18 -4.31
CA ARG A 61 -13.09 5.85 -3.46
C ARG A 61 -12.78 5.66 -1.97
N CYS A 62 -11.65 6.15 -1.46
CA CYS A 62 -11.34 6.09 -0.04
C CYS A 62 -10.96 7.46 0.51
N GLU A 63 -11.67 7.90 1.55
CA GLU A 63 -11.43 9.16 2.24
C GLU A 63 -10.20 9.15 3.18
N TYR A 64 -9.54 8.00 3.32
CA TYR A 64 -8.32 7.83 4.12
C TYR A 64 -7.03 7.97 3.30
N SER A 65 -7.13 8.01 1.97
CA SER A 65 -5.94 8.00 1.12
C SER A 65 -5.15 9.29 1.26
N CYS A 66 -3.89 9.18 1.66
CA CYS A 66 -2.98 10.29 1.88
C CYS A 66 -2.33 10.80 0.58
N TYR A 67 -2.34 10.00 -0.48
CA TYR A 67 -1.84 10.39 -1.81
C TYR A 67 -2.60 9.62 -2.89
N ASP A 68 -2.39 9.98 -4.16
CA ASP A 68 -2.92 9.24 -5.31
C ASP A 68 -2.07 7.99 -5.58
N THR A 69 -2.50 6.86 -5.02
CA THR A 69 -1.81 5.58 -5.17
C THR A 69 -1.84 5.03 -6.59
N GLN A 70 -2.89 5.35 -7.34
CA GLN A 70 -3.09 4.87 -8.71
C GLN A 70 -2.16 5.62 -9.67
N ALA A 71 -2.05 6.95 -9.50
CA ALA A 71 -1.19 7.78 -10.31
C ALA A 71 0.29 7.38 -10.20
N ILE A 72 0.82 7.24 -8.97
CA ILE A 72 2.22 6.84 -8.78
C ILE A 72 2.47 5.38 -9.20
N CYS A 73 1.51 4.47 -8.96
CA CYS A 73 1.62 3.09 -9.42
C CYS A 73 1.73 3.01 -10.94
N HIS A 74 0.89 3.78 -11.64
CA HIS A 74 0.93 3.87 -13.09
C HIS A 74 2.23 4.52 -13.60
N PHE A 75 2.62 5.66 -13.01
CA PHE A 75 3.85 6.37 -13.35
C PHE A 75 5.07 5.46 -13.25
N LEU A 76 5.32 4.86 -12.07
CA LEU A 76 6.50 4.01 -11.86
C LEU A 76 6.43 2.70 -12.66
N THR A 77 5.24 2.24 -13.04
CA THR A 77 5.11 1.10 -13.97
C THR A 77 5.60 1.47 -15.36
N ASN A 78 5.31 2.69 -15.83
CA ASN A 78 5.74 3.18 -17.14
C ASN A 78 7.22 3.60 -17.15
N GLU A 79 7.68 4.24 -16.08
CA GLU A 79 9.06 4.71 -15.94
C GLU A 79 10.03 3.52 -16.00
N TYR A 80 9.76 2.47 -15.22
CA TYR A 80 10.62 1.30 -15.10
C TYR A 80 10.17 0.12 -15.97
N GLN A 81 9.69 0.40 -17.19
CA GLN A 81 9.29 -0.64 -18.15
C GLN A 81 10.45 -1.55 -18.53
N ASP A 82 11.66 -1.00 -18.68
CA ASP A 82 12.84 -1.81 -19.04
C ASP A 82 13.16 -2.82 -17.95
N GLU A 83 13.24 -2.37 -16.70
CA GLU A 83 13.53 -3.18 -15.53
C GLU A 83 12.42 -4.20 -15.25
N LEU A 84 11.19 -3.96 -15.74
CA LEU A 84 10.08 -4.90 -15.67
C LEU A 84 10.15 -5.97 -16.76
N HIS A 85 10.42 -5.59 -18.02
CA HIS A 85 10.40 -6.51 -19.15
C HIS A 85 11.72 -7.25 -19.37
N ARG A 86 12.86 -6.68 -18.95
CA ARG A 86 14.20 -7.21 -19.20
C ARG A 86 14.90 -7.51 -17.87
N PRO A 87 15.01 -8.78 -17.46
CA PRO A 87 15.65 -9.16 -16.21
C PRO A 87 17.11 -8.69 -16.10
N ALA A 88 17.32 -7.62 -15.33
CA ALA A 88 18.62 -7.03 -15.03
C ALA A 88 19.04 -7.19 -13.56
N PHE A 89 18.14 -7.67 -12.70
CA PHE A 89 18.35 -7.70 -11.25
C PHE A 89 18.91 -9.03 -10.74
N PRO A 90 19.54 -9.06 -9.55
CA PRO A 90 19.98 -10.29 -8.90
C PRO A 90 18.83 -11.26 -8.61
N TYR A 91 17.63 -10.72 -8.33
CA TYR A 91 16.41 -11.51 -8.17
C TYR A 91 15.13 -10.70 -8.49
N LYS A 92 13.97 -11.14 -8.02
CA LYS A 92 12.70 -10.42 -8.20
C LYS A 92 12.65 -9.19 -7.28
N PHE A 93 12.09 -8.09 -7.78
CA PHE A 93 11.79 -6.88 -7.03
C PHE A 93 10.30 -6.51 -7.20
N LYS A 94 9.67 -5.91 -6.20
CA LYS A 94 8.24 -5.57 -6.23
C LYS A 94 7.97 -4.23 -5.59
N PHE A 95 7.10 -3.45 -6.23
CA PHE A 95 6.47 -2.26 -5.65
C PHE A 95 5.01 -2.54 -5.26
N LYS A 96 4.58 -1.97 -4.14
CA LYS A 96 3.16 -1.87 -3.76
C LYS A 96 2.87 -0.58 -3.02
N PHE A 97 1.70 0.01 -3.32
CA PHE A 97 1.31 1.35 -2.84
C PHE A 97 0.03 1.29 -2.03
N ASP A 98 0.10 1.66 -0.76
CA ASP A 98 -1.03 1.74 0.16
C ASP A 98 -1.28 3.18 0.55
N GLY A 99 -2.50 3.68 0.32
CA GLY A 99 -2.84 5.08 0.61
C GLY A 99 -2.88 5.43 2.10
N CYS A 100 -2.89 4.46 3.01
CA CYS A 100 -2.83 4.66 4.46
C CYS A 100 -2.34 3.38 5.19
N PRO A 101 -2.09 3.44 6.52
CA PRO A 101 -1.61 2.30 7.30
C PRO A 101 -2.58 1.11 7.44
N ASN A 102 -3.83 1.25 6.99
CA ASN A 102 -4.75 0.09 6.86
C ASN A 102 -4.25 -0.95 5.85
N CYS A 103 -3.34 -0.56 4.95
CA CYS A 103 -2.54 -1.48 4.15
C CYS A 103 -3.37 -2.46 3.30
N CYS A 104 -4.36 -1.95 2.57
CA CYS A 104 -5.33 -2.75 1.82
C CYS A 104 -4.73 -3.58 0.66
N VAL A 105 -3.60 -3.18 0.07
CA VAL A 105 -2.85 -4.02 -0.90
C VAL A 105 -1.76 -4.86 -0.22
N ALA A 106 -1.62 -4.72 1.09
CA ALA A 106 -0.65 -5.43 1.95
C ALA A 106 0.79 -5.25 1.49
N SER A 107 1.16 -4.01 1.12
CA SER A 107 2.51 -3.66 0.65
C SER A 107 3.59 -4.09 1.63
N ILE A 108 3.43 -3.79 2.92
CA ILE A 108 4.39 -4.12 3.99
C ILE A 108 4.76 -5.62 4.07
N ALA A 109 3.93 -6.52 3.54
CA ALA A 109 4.17 -7.95 3.59
C ALA A 109 4.51 -8.58 2.22
N ARG A 110 4.22 -7.88 1.11
CA ARG A 110 4.17 -8.47 -0.24
C ARG A 110 4.96 -7.71 -1.29
N SER A 111 5.71 -6.67 -0.91
CA SER A 111 6.62 -5.95 -1.81
C SER A 111 8.02 -5.77 -1.22
N ASP A 112 9.04 -5.81 -2.09
CA ASP A 112 10.42 -5.53 -1.68
C ASP A 112 10.57 -4.08 -1.23
N MET A 113 9.79 -3.16 -1.82
CA MET A 113 9.62 -1.79 -1.37
C MET A 113 8.13 -1.45 -1.28
N SER A 114 7.71 -0.98 -0.11
CA SER A 114 6.34 -0.62 0.21
C SER A 114 6.22 0.87 0.48
N PHE A 115 5.22 1.49 -0.14
CA PHE A 115 4.92 2.91 0.02
C PHE A 115 3.59 3.02 0.77
N ILE A 116 3.62 3.54 1.99
CA ILE A 116 2.44 3.56 2.89
C ILE A 116 2.12 5.00 3.27
N GLY A 117 0.96 5.47 2.85
CA GLY A 117 0.52 6.85 3.03
C GLY A 117 0.38 7.23 4.49
N THR A 118 0.74 8.46 4.80
CA THR A 118 0.58 9.03 6.14
C THR A 118 0.46 10.55 6.06
N TRP A 119 0.29 11.19 7.21
CA TRP A 119 0.29 12.64 7.36
C TRP A 119 1.21 13.06 8.52
N LYS A 120 1.66 14.31 8.53
CA LYS A 120 2.57 14.82 9.59
C LYS A 120 1.95 15.90 10.47
N ASP A 121 0.83 16.48 10.06
CA ASP A 121 0.05 17.42 10.86
C ASP A 121 -1.00 16.71 11.73
N ARG A 122 -2.02 17.45 12.20
CA ARG A 122 -2.97 16.96 13.21
C ARG A 122 -4.14 16.21 12.59
N ILE A 123 -4.66 15.22 13.30
CA ILE A 123 -5.96 14.62 12.98
C ILE A 123 -7.04 15.71 13.03
N ARG A 124 -7.88 15.78 12.01
CA ARG A 124 -8.99 16.72 11.97
C ARG A 124 -10.18 16.14 12.72
N ILE A 125 -10.69 16.89 13.68
CA ILE A 125 -11.79 16.47 14.57
C ILE A 125 -12.99 17.38 14.35
N ASP A 126 -14.11 16.79 13.93
CA ASP A 126 -15.44 17.40 13.99
C ASP A 126 -16.12 16.99 15.30
N GLN A 127 -16.15 17.89 16.27
CA GLN A 127 -16.70 17.62 17.61
C GLN A 127 -18.22 17.38 17.57
N ASP A 128 -18.95 18.00 16.64
CA ASP A 128 -20.39 17.76 16.51
C ASP A 128 -20.65 16.35 15.99
N ALA A 129 -19.84 15.89 15.04
CA ALA A 129 -19.86 14.51 14.59
C ALA A 129 -19.45 13.52 15.71
N VAL A 130 -18.44 13.84 16.52
CA VAL A 130 -18.09 13.03 17.71
C VAL A 130 -19.29 12.87 18.64
N ASN A 131 -19.98 13.97 18.95
CA ASN A 131 -21.15 13.93 19.83
C ASN A 131 -22.26 13.04 19.25
N LYS A 132 -22.49 13.06 17.93
CA LYS A 132 -23.46 12.15 17.29
C LYS A 132 -23.12 10.67 17.44
N TYR A 133 -21.84 10.29 17.46
CA TYR A 133 -21.43 8.92 17.79
C TYR A 133 -21.81 8.57 19.25
N VAL A 134 -21.49 9.45 20.21
CA VAL A 134 -21.77 9.25 21.65
C VAL A 134 -23.28 9.23 21.95
N GLU A 135 -24.05 10.07 21.24
CA GLU A 135 -25.52 10.14 21.28
C GLU A 135 -26.18 8.95 20.56
N LYS A 136 -25.40 8.10 19.88
CA LYS A 136 -25.84 6.90 19.17
C LYS A 136 -26.80 7.21 18.02
N ASP A 137 -26.55 8.32 17.32
CA ASP A 137 -27.26 8.67 16.10
C ASP A 137 -27.10 7.52 15.08
N PRO A 138 -28.20 6.93 14.57
CA PRO A 138 -28.14 5.85 13.57
C PRO A 138 -27.37 6.20 12.29
N ALA A 139 -27.23 7.50 11.97
CA ALA A 139 -26.44 7.98 10.85
C ALA A 139 -24.93 7.90 11.11
N TYR A 140 -24.50 7.75 12.37
CA TYR A 140 -23.09 7.67 12.79
C TYR A 140 -22.79 6.32 13.44
N PRO A 141 -22.97 5.19 12.72
CA PRO A 141 -22.60 3.89 13.28
C PRO A 141 -21.08 3.79 13.41
N ALA A 142 -20.62 3.29 14.55
CA ALA A 142 -19.21 2.98 14.78
C ALA A 142 -18.66 2.06 13.68
N ASN A 143 -17.45 2.33 13.24
CA ASN A 143 -16.75 1.65 12.15
C ASN A 143 -17.60 1.56 10.87
N ALA A 144 -18.32 2.64 10.54
CA ALA A 144 -19.29 2.70 9.44
C ALA A 144 -20.34 1.57 9.44
N GLY A 145 -20.58 0.93 10.59
CA GLY A 145 -21.49 -0.20 10.71
C GLY A 145 -20.90 -1.56 10.34
N ALA A 146 -19.57 -1.71 10.28
CA ALA A 146 -18.90 -2.97 9.99
C ALA A 146 -19.31 -4.12 10.93
N HIS A 147 -19.78 -3.80 12.14
CA HIS A 147 -20.14 -4.78 13.18
C HIS A 147 -21.66 -4.96 13.38
N LYS A 148 -22.52 -4.41 12.50
CA LYS A 148 -23.99 -4.47 12.62
C LYS A 148 -24.59 -5.88 12.67
N GLY A 149 -23.84 -6.90 12.26
CA GLY A 149 -24.29 -8.30 12.26
C GLY A 149 -24.37 -8.96 13.65
N ARG A 150 -23.95 -8.27 14.72
CA ARG A 150 -24.00 -8.76 16.10
C ARG A 150 -24.30 -7.61 17.05
N ASP A 151 -25.03 -7.90 18.12
CA ASP A 151 -25.22 -6.96 19.24
C ASP A 151 -23.96 -6.93 20.12
N TRP A 152 -23.27 -5.80 20.11
CA TRP A 152 -22.09 -5.51 20.94
C TRP A 152 -22.41 -4.57 22.09
N GLY A 153 -23.68 -4.18 22.24
CA GLY A 153 -24.10 -3.08 23.09
C GLY A 153 -24.00 -1.71 22.40
N PRO A 154 -24.38 -0.64 23.10
CA PRO A 154 -24.27 0.71 22.59
C PRO A 154 -22.80 1.15 22.48
N PHE A 155 -22.52 2.02 21.50
CA PHE A 155 -21.19 2.61 21.33
C PHE A 155 -20.71 3.29 22.63
N ASP A 156 -19.46 3.00 22.99
CA ASP A 156 -18.75 3.57 24.13
C ASP A 156 -17.40 4.12 23.68
N ILE A 157 -17.27 5.45 23.60
CA ILE A 157 -16.07 6.12 23.09
C ILE A 157 -14.82 5.82 23.92
N GLU A 158 -14.98 5.58 25.22
CA GLU A 158 -13.84 5.26 26.07
C GLU A 158 -13.34 3.85 25.74
N LYS A 159 -14.25 2.86 25.80
CA LYS A 159 -13.90 1.45 25.56
C LYS A 159 -13.48 1.13 24.13
N GLU A 160 -14.07 1.81 23.14
CA GLU A 160 -13.90 1.46 21.72
C GLU A 160 -12.89 2.36 21.01
N VAL A 161 -12.53 3.51 21.58
CA VAL A 161 -11.59 4.46 20.95
C VAL A 161 -10.42 4.80 21.85
N THR A 162 -10.64 5.46 22.99
CA THR A 162 -9.53 6.01 23.79
C THR A 162 -8.72 4.94 24.50
N ASP A 163 -9.38 3.93 25.06
CA ASP A 163 -8.73 2.82 25.77
C ASP A 163 -7.99 1.86 24.81
N LEU A 164 -8.37 1.88 23.53
CA LEU A 164 -7.74 1.10 22.46
C LEU A 164 -6.70 1.89 21.67
N CYS A 165 -6.50 3.18 21.96
CA CYS A 165 -5.42 3.95 21.35
C CYS A 165 -4.08 3.38 21.82
N PRO A 166 -3.20 2.90 20.91
CA PRO A 166 -1.98 2.19 21.29
C PRO A 166 -0.98 3.05 22.07
N THR A 167 -1.06 4.38 21.94
CA THR A 167 -0.22 5.32 22.69
C THR A 167 -0.95 6.04 23.80
N HIS A 168 -2.24 5.74 24.00
CA HIS A 168 -3.12 6.44 24.94
C HIS A 168 -3.03 7.98 24.83
N CYS A 169 -2.83 8.50 23.62
CA CYS A 169 -2.73 9.94 23.36
C CYS A 169 -4.10 10.64 23.22
N MET A 170 -5.20 9.92 23.44
CA MET A 170 -6.56 10.44 23.28
C MET A 170 -7.24 10.61 24.63
N LYS A 171 -8.07 11.64 24.77
CA LYS A 171 -8.87 11.89 25.97
C LYS A 171 -10.28 12.35 25.61
N TRP A 172 -11.27 11.70 26.18
CA TRP A 172 -12.66 12.16 26.20
C TRP A 172 -12.93 12.86 27.55
N ASP A 173 -13.52 14.05 27.53
CA ASP A 173 -13.85 14.80 28.76
C ASP A 173 -15.36 14.83 29.09
N GLY A 174 -16.16 14.01 28.39
CA GLY A 174 -17.62 14.02 28.46
C GLY A 174 -18.28 14.96 27.46
N LYS A 175 -17.53 15.83 26.78
CA LYS A 175 -18.06 16.80 25.81
C LYS A 175 -17.21 16.96 24.54
N LYS A 176 -15.90 16.82 24.65
CA LYS A 176 -14.94 16.96 23.56
C LYS A 176 -13.91 15.84 23.59
N LEU A 177 -13.55 15.41 22.38
CA LEU A 177 -12.44 14.51 22.15
C LEU A 177 -11.18 15.31 21.89
N HIS A 178 -10.12 15.01 22.62
CA HIS A 178 -8.79 15.59 22.47
C HIS A 178 -7.82 14.51 22.00
N ILE A 179 -6.89 14.89 21.14
CA ILE A 179 -5.81 14.03 20.64
C ILE A 179 -4.50 14.80 20.82
N ASP A 180 -3.54 14.19 21.48
CA ASP A 180 -2.15 14.64 21.51
C ASP A 180 -1.42 14.08 20.28
N ASP A 181 -1.51 14.80 19.16
CA ASP A 181 -0.96 14.38 17.87
C ASP A 181 0.55 14.11 17.92
N ALA A 182 1.29 14.77 18.82
CA ALA A 182 2.73 14.56 18.98
C ALA A 182 3.06 13.12 19.47
N ASN A 183 2.13 12.51 20.20
CA ASN A 183 2.21 11.13 20.66
C ASN A 183 1.34 10.17 19.84
N CYS A 184 0.77 10.62 18.72
CA CYS A 184 0.00 9.78 17.82
C CYS A 184 0.91 9.05 16.82
N THR A 185 0.81 7.73 16.77
CA THR A 185 1.54 6.89 15.80
C THR A 185 0.76 6.65 14.51
N ARG A 186 -0.39 7.32 14.32
CA ARG A 186 -1.21 7.29 13.10
C ARG A 186 -1.65 5.88 12.70
N CYS A 187 -1.98 5.05 13.69
CA CYS A 187 -2.42 3.65 13.52
C CYS A 187 -3.79 3.45 12.84
N MET A 188 -4.48 4.52 12.42
CA MET A 188 -5.83 4.55 11.84
C MET A 188 -6.99 4.13 12.76
N HIS A 189 -6.79 3.48 13.90
CA HIS A 189 -7.90 2.93 14.73
C HIS A 189 -9.05 3.91 14.97
N CYS A 190 -8.76 5.09 15.54
CA CYS A 190 -9.80 6.07 15.85
C CYS A 190 -10.52 6.60 14.60
N ILE A 191 -9.79 6.83 13.50
CA ILE A 191 -10.36 7.23 12.21
C ILE A 191 -11.25 6.12 11.64
N ASN A 192 -10.81 4.87 11.72
CA ASN A 192 -11.58 3.72 11.27
C ASN A 192 -12.88 3.57 12.07
N VAL A 193 -12.85 3.78 13.38
CA VAL A 193 -14.05 3.68 14.24
C VAL A 193 -14.99 4.88 14.04
N MET A 194 -14.48 6.09 13.88
CA MET A 194 -15.29 7.31 13.76
C MET A 194 -15.04 8.09 12.46
N PRO A 195 -15.23 7.47 11.27
CA PRO A 195 -14.77 8.07 10.01
C PRO A 195 -15.55 9.31 9.58
N ARG A 196 -16.74 9.53 10.15
CA ARG A 196 -17.49 10.78 9.92
C ARG A 196 -17.01 11.94 10.78
N ALA A 197 -16.29 11.68 11.87
CA ALA A 197 -15.84 12.68 12.83
C ALA A 197 -14.33 12.94 12.77
N LEU A 198 -13.54 11.91 12.50
CA LEU A 198 -12.09 11.96 12.46
C LEU A 198 -11.59 11.79 11.03
N LYS A 199 -10.73 12.69 10.58
CA LYS A 199 -10.10 12.63 9.26
C LYS A 199 -8.59 12.72 9.38
N ILE A 200 -7.90 12.14 8.39
CA ILE A 200 -6.44 12.31 8.22
C ILE A 200 -6.05 13.80 8.21
N GLY A 201 -4.79 14.09 8.53
CA GLY A 201 -4.23 15.43 8.39
C GLY A 201 -4.26 15.96 6.95
N LYS A 202 -3.85 17.21 6.76
CA LYS A 202 -3.77 17.86 5.45
C LYS A 202 -2.39 17.79 4.82
N GLU A 203 -1.36 17.64 5.63
CA GLU A 203 0.02 17.60 5.17
C GLU A 203 0.43 16.12 5.01
N THR A 204 0.18 15.61 3.82
CA THR A 204 0.28 14.19 3.49
C THR A 204 1.54 13.83 2.72
N GLY A 205 1.88 12.55 2.75
CA GLY A 205 3.01 11.93 2.05
C GLY A 205 2.95 10.42 2.24
N CYS A 206 4.09 9.73 2.12
CA CYS A 206 4.18 8.31 2.45
C CYS A 206 5.44 7.97 3.24
N SER A 207 5.43 6.82 3.89
CA SER A 207 6.62 6.16 4.43
C SER A 207 7.09 5.09 3.45
N ILE A 208 8.40 4.94 3.31
CA ILE A 208 9.01 3.87 2.52
C ILE A 208 9.54 2.80 3.49
N LEU A 209 9.10 1.55 3.30
CA LEU A 209 9.60 0.39 4.03
C LEU A 209 10.13 -0.66 3.04
N VAL A 210 11.14 -1.42 3.45
CA VAL A 210 11.90 -2.29 2.54
C VAL A 210 12.12 -3.69 3.09
N GLY A 211 12.29 -4.66 2.18
CA GLY A 211 12.77 -6.01 2.47
C GLY A 211 11.70 -7.08 2.64
N ALA A 212 10.40 -6.79 2.45
CA ALA A 212 9.37 -7.80 2.67
C ALA A 212 9.50 -8.99 1.71
N LYS A 213 9.39 -10.20 2.26
CA LYS A 213 9.50 -11.44 1.49
C LYS A 213 8.88 -12.64 2.20
N ALA A 214 8.52 -13.62 1.39
CA ALA A 214 8.11 -14.95 1.85
C ALA A 214 9.31 -15.73 2.47
N PRO A 215 9.07 -16.89 3.11
CA PRO A 215 10.08 -17.59 3.90
C PRO A 215 11.41 -17.89 3.21
N ILE A 216 11.42 -18.35 1.96
CA ILE A 216 12.66 -18.82 1.30
C ILE A 216 13.57 -17.63 0.94
N LEU A 217 14.87 -17.64 1.27
CA LEU A 217 15.61 -18.68 2.01
C LEU A 217 15.64 -18.41 3.52
N ASP A 218 16.02 -17.19 3.94
CA ASP A 218 16.41 -16.88 5.32
C ASP A 218 15.27 -16.33 6.20
N GLY A 219 14.08 -16.90 6.05
CA GLY A 219 12.89 -16.55 6.81
C GLY A 219 12.02 -15.48 6.14
N ALA A 220 10.78 -15.41 6.62
CA ALA A 220 9.81 -14.42 6.17
C ALA A 220 10.15 -13.06 6.79
N GLN A 221 9.90 -12.00 6.03
CA GLN A 221 10.15 -10.63 6.47
C GLN A 221 8.97 -9.75 6.07
N MET A 222 8.67 -8.77 6.92
CA MET A 222 7.86 -7.61 6.56
C MET A 222 8.79 -6.41 6.28
N GLY A 223 8.25 -5.38 5.66
CA GLY A 223 8.96 -4.14 5.37
C GLY A 223 9.47 -3.48 6.65
N SER A 224 10.76 -3.16 6.68
CA SER A 224 11.40 -2.36 7.73
C SER A 224 11.42 -0.90 7.32
N LEU A 225 11.03 0.00 8.22
CA LEU A 225 10.93 1.43 7.94
C LEU A 225 12.30 2.01 7.55
N LEU A 226 12.39 2.58 6.34
CA LEU A 226 13.59 3.23 5.81
C LEU A 226 13.43 4.74 5.79
N VAL A 227 12.42 5.23 5.10
CA VAL A 227 12.11 6.67 5.01
C VAL A 227 10.83 6.93 5.81
N PRO A 228 10.90 7.61 6.97
CA PRO A 228 9.73 7.86 7.81
C PRO A 228 8.64 8.68 7.11
N PHE A 229 9.05 9.65 6.29
CA PHE A 229 8.14 10.51 5.54
C PHE A 229 8.84 11.04 4.29
N VAL A 230 8.21 10.89 3.14
CA VAL A 230 8.57 11.52 1.87
C VAL A 230 7.31 12.14 1.25
N PRO A 231 7.37 13.38 0.74
CA PRO A 231 6.30 13.94 -0.08
C PRO A 231 6.01 13.05 -1.29
N VAL A 232 4.74 12.96 -1.69
CA VAL A 232 4.35 12.29 -2.94
C VAL A 232 3.97 13.38 -3.92
N ASN A 233 4.94 13.84 -4.70
CA ASN A 233 4.77 14.99 -5.59
C ASN A 233 4.66 14.51 -7.06
N PRO A 234 3.50 14.66 -7.71
CA PRO A 234 3.38 14.36 -9.13
C PRO A 234 3.93 15.47 -10.04
N ASP A 235 4.19 16.67 -9.52
CA ASP A 235 4.60 17.83 -10.34
C ASP A 235 6.10 17.80 -10.72
N ASP A 236 6.90 16.96 -10.05
CA ASP A 236 8.34 16.74 -10.30
C ASP A 236 8.63 15.29 -10.68
N ASP A 237 7.63 14.58 -11.23
CA ASP A 237 7.75 13.18 -11.62
C ASP A 237 8.22 12.26 -10.47
N TYR A 238 7.84 12.61 -9.22
CA TYR A 238 8.13 11.87 -8.00
C TYR A 238 9.64 11.74 -7.70
N GLU A 239 10.44 12.76 -8.00
CA GLU A 239 11.92 12.77 -7.91
C GLU A 239 12.46 12.21 -6.58
N GLU A 240 11.94 12.64 -5.42
CA GLU A 240 12.41 12.14 -4.11
C GLU A 240 12.18 10.63 -3.93
N ILE A 241 11.14 10.07 -4.57
CA ILE A 241 10.81 8.65 -4.48
C ILE A 241 11.65 7.85 -5.47
N THR A 242 11.83 8.34 -6.70
CA THR A 242 12.66 7.68 -7.71
C THR A 242 14.12 7.64 -7.27
N GLU A 243 14.64 8.71 -6.68
CA GLU A 243 16.00 8.75 -6.12
C GLU A 243 16.20 7.64 -5.05
N VAL A 244 15.23 7.41 -4.16
CA VAL A 244 15.32 6.32 -3.17
C VAL A 244 15.28 4.94 -3.83
N ILE A 245 14.45 4.77 -4.86
CA ILE A 245 14.34 3.52 -5.62
C ILE A 245 15.67 3.19 -6.30
N GLU A 246 16.21 4.13 -7.06
CA GLU A 246 17.40 3.96 -7.88
C GLU A 246 18.64 3.73 -7.02
N ASN A 247 18.82 4.51 -5.94
CA ASN A 247 19.93 4.29 -5.01
C ASN A 247 19.89 2.89 -4.35
N ILE A 248 18.70 2.36 -4.06
CA ILE A 248 18.54 0.99 -3.54
C ILE A 248 18.86 -0.04 -4.61
N TRP A 249 18.42 0.18 -5.85
CA TRP A 249 18.72 -0.72 -6.94
C TRP A 249 20.19 -0.74 -7.27
N ASP A 250 20.87 0.41 -7.38
CA ASP A 250 22.31 0.49 -7.61
C ASP A 250 23.10 -0.32 -6.57
N TRP A 251 22.79 -0.11 -5.29
CA TRP A 251 23.41 -0.89 -4.22
C TRP A 251 23.07 -2.38 -4.32
N TRP A 252 21.79 -2.73 -4.45
CA TRP A 252 21.37 -4.14 -4.45
C TRP A 252 21.85 -4.90 -5.67
N MET A 253 21.90 -4.27 -6.85
CA MET A 253 22.35 -4.88 -8.10
C MET A 253 23.83 -5.22 -8.07
N GLU A 254 24.66 -4.37 -7.44
CA GLU A 254 26.10 -4.61 -7.32
C GLU A 254 26.41 -5.62 -6.19
N GLU A 255 25.75 -5.48 -5.05
CA GLU A 255 26.16 -6.15 -3.82
C GLU A 255 25.45 -7.47 -3.53
N ALA A 256 24.28 -7.72 -4.14
CA ALA A 256 23.51 -8.92 -3.85
C ALA A 256 24.06 -10.16 -4.55
N LYS A 257 23.98 -11.29 -3.85
CA LYS A 257 24.26 -12.59 -4.44
C LYS A 257 23.18 -12.97 -5.43
N ASN A 258 23.51 -13.91 -6.31
CA ASN A 258 22.53 -14.52 -7.20
C ASN A 258 21.31 -15.05 -6.42
N ARG A 259 20.12 -14.60 -6.81
CA ARG A 259 18.83 -14.94 -6.18
C ARG A 259 18.71 -14.53 -4.70
N GLU A 260 19.40 -13.49 -4.28
CA GLU A 260 19.24 -12.87 -2.95
C GLU A 260 18.25 -11.70 -3.04
N ARG A 261 17.22 -11.70 -2.18
CA ARG A 261 16.23 -10.60 -2.12
C ARG A 261 16.80 -9.42 -1.35
N LEU A 262 16.25 -8.22 -1.58
CA LEU A 262 16.66 -7.00 -0.86
C LEU A 262 16.68 -7.21 0.66
N GLY A 263 15.63 -7.81 1.24
CA GLY A 263 15.58 -8.08 2.68
C GLY A 263 16.64 -9.08 3.18
N GLU A 264 17.14 -9.96 2.33
CA GLU A 264 18.24 -10.87 2.68
C GLU A 264 19.59 -10.14 2.61
N LEU A 265 19.78 -9.27 1.59
CA LEU A 265 20.94 -8.39 1.52
C LEU A 265 21.04 -7.50 2.76
N ILE A 266 19.94 -6.84 3.16
CA ILE A 266 19.87 -6.00 4.37
C ILE A 266 20.26 -6.80 5.62
N LYS A 267 19.77 -8.05 5.77
CA LYS A 267 20.18 -8.90 6.89
C LYS A 267 21.68 -9.25 6.87
N ARG A 268 22.25 -9.41 5.67
CA ARG A 268 23.64 -9.81 5.48
C ARG A 268 24.62 -8.66 5.70
N GLN A 269 24.32 -7.48 5.16
CA GLN A 269 25.23 -6.33 5.20
C GLN A 269 24.91 -5.34 6.34
N GLY A 270 23.72 -5.38 6.90
CA GLY A 270 23.26 -4.44 7.91
C GLY A 270 22.30 -3.41 7.34
N PHE A 271 21.72 -2.62 8.23
CA PHE A 271 20.75 -1.55 7.88
C PHE A 271 21.40 -0.16 7.84
N GLN A 272 22.61 -0.01 8.39
CA GLN A 272 23.40 1.21 8.44
C GLN A 272 23.99 1.56 7.08
#